data_AF-A0AAU9Z4X1-F1
#
_entry.id   AF-A0AAU9Z4X1-F1
#
_cell.length_a   1.000
_cell.length_b   1.000
_cell.length_c   1.000
_cell.angle_alpha   90.00
_cell.angle_beta   90.00
_cell.angle_gamma   90.00
#
_symmetry.space_group_name_H-M   'P 1'
#
loop_
_entity.id
_entity.type
_entity.pdbx_description
1 polymer ?
#
loop_
_entity_poly.entity_id
_entity_poly.type
_entity_poly.pdbx_seq_one_letter_code
_entity_poly.pdbx_strand_id
1 'polypeptide(L)'
;MSVLTSPRGKVEVVHCRRTESQDIFCIKNLIRKFTQKLFGRLNIIYLLEKANLAVTLCNDKEEIMAHAIFLDYPNWNVANQDSWMPVFQELDSEIPCTPLNTLFMHFFVAVDEYATGCLKEIIRTVFKAVPELYFIFLIVPSYVSLGFLLHRVEDHDDLMPIFMHYDNTLKEIYGEYFLAELIEAQDEENHAVVCEVEGKAVGFMSVCSSVNLTLLHECFDLGPFHGFCVPHPDDLLEPSKKSSIQESQVCNSLNPIQKSSSCGRRLKTILPDTDQKLSMLSIMGDEDLSLSSESSPPSFLFSEESSHFRPIYLGESAAFCIQLFCIDEKYEARSLDFMSFVFSLFPDKNFCLISVPHLTPEFVLIQNFVKVVPFNNCTLEHDLYVFHRAGLLRSIKIRLANFLDTDGVENLVSTLMLSRKIMDDLAQYNEACRDPDGTALQAFVAEVANQIVGIAVIRKEMDIEYIRSHYNIEDFIYFSHHQQEEHGRLHHFALNPIFRHYTKFFLKEILRLGYKSCLYYPVYPQSRESKVRGRHGLSPCAHGGIQCALHLFVLLMITLIVACI
;
A
#
# COMPACT_ATOMS: atom_id res chain seq x y z
N MET A 1 -34.90 8.12 14.85
CA MET A 1 -33.92 9.21 14.85
C MET A 1 -32.62 8.65 14.30
N SER A 2 -32.02 9.34 13.35
CA SER A 2 -30.78 8.97 12.66
C SER A 2 -29.77 10.09 12.87
N VAL A 3 -28.49 9.79 12.71
CA VAL A 3 -27.40 10.75 12.93
C VAL A 3 -26.75 11.07 11.59
N LEU A 4 -26.69 12.35 11.23
CA LEU A 4 -26.00 12.84 10.04
C LEU A 4 -24.70 13.54 10.44
N THR A 5 -23.63 13.27 9.70
CA THR A 5 -22.33 13.92 9.89
C THR A 5 -22.01 14.74 8.65
N SER A 6 -21.70 16.02 8.81
CA SER A 6 -21.26 16.86 7.70
C SER A 6 -19.83 16.52 7.27
N PRO A 7 -19.39 16.91 6.06
CA PRO A 7 -17.99 16.76 5.62
C PRO A 7 -16.97 17.47 6.53
N ARG A 8 -17.42 18.38 7.40
CA ARG A 8 -16.58 19.10 8.37
C ARG A 8 -16.64 18.48 9.78
N GLY A 9 -17.19 17.26 9.91
CA GLY A 9 -17.31 16.53 11.17
C GLY A 9 -18.42 17.02 12.10
N LYS A 10 -19.33 17.89 11.64
CA LYS A 10 -20.45 18.37 12.48
C LYS A 10 -21.60 17.39 12.45
N VAL A 11 -21.99 16.90 13.62
CA VAL A 11 -23.04 15.91 13.80
C VAL A 11 -24.39 16.57 14.08
N GLU A 12 -25.44 16.14 13.41
CA GLU A 12 -26.84 16.54 13.62
C GLU A 12 -27.70 15.29 13.75
N VAL A 13 -28.57 15.25 14.75
CA VAL A 13 -29.57 14.18 14.89
C VAL A 13 -30.83 14.62 14.15
N VAL A 14 -31.37 13.71 13.34
CA VAL A 14 -32.47 13.97 12.42
C VAL A 14 -33.58 12.95 12.56
N HIS A 15 -34.78 13.36 12.18
CA HIS A 15 -35.93 12.48 12.06
C HIS A 15 -36.78 12.85 10.84
N CYS A 16 -37.36 11.83 10.20
CA CYS A 16 -38.28 12.01 9.08
C CYS A 16 -39.72 12.06 9.57
N ARG A 17 -40.53 12.90 8.92
CA ARG A 17 -41.99 12.87 9.02
C ARG A 17 -42.64 13.11 7.65
N ARG A 18 -43.94 12.85 7.55
CA ARG A 18 -44.72 13.26 6.36
C ARG A 18 -44.75 14.78 6.29
N THR A 19 -44.63 15.32 5.09
CA THR A 19 -44.64 16.78 4.89
C THR A 19 -45.98 17.39 5.22
N GLU A 20 -45.94 18.56 5.88
CA GLU A 20 -47.12 19.35 6.21
C GLU A 20 -47.15 20.64 5.38
N SER A 21 -48.34 21.22 5.18
CA SER A 21 -48.51 22.46 4.40
C SER A 21 -47.76 23.66 5.02
N GLN A 22 -47.46 23.60 6.31
CA GLN A 22 -46.69 24.65 7.02
C GLN A 22 -45.21 24.65 6.58
N ASP A 23 -44.69 23.50 6.13
CA ASP A 23 -43.30 23.33 5.73
C ASP A 23 -42.95 24.10 4.44
N ILE A 24 -43.97 24.46 3.63
CA ILE A 24 -43.81 25.07 2.31
C ILE A 24 -42.91 26.33 2.35
N PHE A 25 -43.04 27.15 3.39
CA PHE A 25 -42.24 28.37 3.52
C PHE A 25 -40.74 28.04 3.67
N CYS A 26 -40.41 27.08 4.56
CA CYS A 26 -39.04 26.66 4.81
C CYS A 26 -38.45 25.89 3.61
N ILE A 27 -39.25 25.02 2.98
CA ILE A 27 -38.86 24.28 1.77
C ILE A 27 -38.48 25.26 0.64
N LYS A 28 -39.24 26.35 0.47
CA LYS A 28 -38.91 27.40 -0.52
C LYS A 28 -37.57 28.06 -0.26
N ASN A 29 -37.16 28.21 1.00
CA ASN A 29 -35.87 28.81 1.36
C ASN A 29 -34.67 27.88 1.05
N LEU A 30 -34.90 26.57 0.92
CA LEU A 30 -33.88 25.60 0.53
C LEU A 30 -33.68 25.49 -0.99
N ILE A 31 -34.54 26.12 -1.80
CA ILE A 31 -34.46 26.04 -3.26
C ILE A 31 -33.28 26.86 -3.76
N ARG A 32 -32.39 26.19 -4.49
CA ARG A 32 -31.23 26.82 -5.14
C ARG A 32 -31.41 26.87 -6.66
N LYS A 33 -30.54 27.63 -7.33
CA LYS A 33 -30.47 27.68 -8.80
C LYS A 33 -30.29 26.29 -9.41
N PHE A 34 -29.55 25.39 -8.74
CA PHE A 34 -29.35 24.01 -9.18
C PHE A 34 -30.66 23.20 -9.16
N THR A 35 -31.44 23.28 -8.08
CA THR A 35 -32.76 22.62 -7.98
C THR A 35 -33.68 23.01 -9.13
N GLN A 36 -33.70 24.29 -9.50
CA GLN A 36 -34.50 24.79 -10.62
C GLN A 36 -34.01 24.30 -11.99
N LYS A 37 -32.72 23.98 -12.14
CA LYS A 37 -32.18 23.36 -13.35
C LYS A 37 -32.57 21.89 -13.46
N LEU A 38 -32.53 21.17 -12.33
CA LEU A 38 -32.76 19.72 -12.28
C LEU A 38 -34.25 19.34 -12.39
N PHE A 39 -35.12 20.10 -11.72
CA PHE A 39 -36.55 19.81 -11.63
C PHE A 39 -37.43 20.85 -12.35
N GLY A 40 -36.83 21.91 -12.90
CA GLY A 40 -37.57 23.01 -13.55
C GLY A 40 -38.22 23.98 -12.56
N ARG A 41 -39.11 24.84 -13.08
CA ARG A 41 -39.90 25.77 -12.27
C ARG A 41 -41.16 25.06 -11.78
N LEU A 42 -41.14 24.64 -10.52
CA LEU A 42 -42.21 23.84 -9.94
C LEU A 42 -43.16 24.67 -9.07
N ASN A 43 -44.45 24.34 -9.14
CA ASN A 43 -45.43 24.78 -8.15
C ASN A 43 -45.48 23.74 -7.03
N ILE A 44 -44.72 23.99 -5.96
CA ILE A 44 -44.57 23.07 -4.81
C ILE A 44 -45.92 22.74 -4.17
N ILE A 45 -46.84 23.71 -4.11
CA ILE A 45 -48.18 23.50 -3.51
C ILE A 45 -48.94 22.45 -4.33
N TYR A 46 -48.96 22.63 -5.65
CA TYR A 46 -49.61 21.70 -6.56
C TYR A 46 -48.97 20.31 -6.52
N LEU A 47 -47.64 20.23 -6.46
CA LEU A 47 -46.93 18.95 -6.36
C LEU A 47 -47.24 18.24 -5.03
N LEU A 48 -47.27 18.97 -3.91
CA LEU A 48 -47.56 18.41 -2.60
C LEU A 48 -48.99 17.84 -2.53
N GLU A 49 -49.96 18.54 -3.13
CA GLU A 49 -51.35 18.07 -3.21
C GLU A 49 -51.52 16.80 -4.06
N LYS A 50 -50.65 16.60 -5.05
CA LYS A 50 -50.68 15.44 -5.95
C LYS A 50 -49.79 14.29 -5.51
N ALA A 51 -48.85 14.53 -4.60
CA ALA A 51 -47.83 13.58 -4.20
C ALA A 51 -48.42 12.26 -3.68
N ASN A 52 -47.92 11.12 -4.17
CA ASN A 52 -48.18 9.82 -3.57
C ASN A 52 -47.52 9.76 -2.19
N LEU A 53 -46.29 10.32 -2.08
CA LEU A 53 -45.58 10.44 -0.82
C LEU A 53 -44.71 11.72 -0.82
N ALA A 54 -44.78 12.46 0.28
CA ALA A 54 -43.92 13.60 0.53
C ALA A 54 -43.29 13.45 1.93
N VAL A 55 -41.96 13.56 1.99
CA VAL A 55 -41.18 13.35 3.22
C VAL A 55 -40.38 14.61 3.52
N THR A 56 -40.45 15.06 4.77
CA THR A 56 -39.64 16.16 5.31
C THR A 56 -38.70 15.59 6.37
N LEU A 57 -37.45 15.99 6.32
CA LEU A 57 -36.43 15.66 7.31
C LEU A 57 -36.16 16.89 8.19
N CYS A 58 -36.31 16.73 9.49
CA CYS A 58 -36.07 17.75 10.50
C CYS A 58 -34.90 17.37 11.42
N ASN A 59 -34.21 18.37 11.97
CA ASN A 59 -33.29 18.15 13.09
C ASN A 59 -34.03 18.12 14.45
N ASP A 60 -33.29 17.91 15.53
CA ASP A 60 -33.81 17.94 16.91
C ASP A 60 -34.46 19.28 17.32
N LYS A 61 -34.21 20.36 16.57
CA LYS A 61 -34.80 21.68 16.78
C LYS A 61 -36.04 21.94 15.93
N GLU A 62 -36.55 20.93 15.23
CA GLU A 62 -37.66 21.03 14.27
C GLU A 62 -37.35 21.95 13.06
N GLU A 63 -36.08 22.19 12.76
CA GLU A 63 -35.66 22.91 11.56
C GLU A 63 -35.60 21.94 10.37
N ILE A 64 -36.18 22.36 9.25
CA ILE A 64 -36.24 21.53 8.04
C ILE A 64 -34.86 21.49 7.38
N MET A 65 -34.28 20.29 7.35
CA MET A 65 -32.98 20.03 6.73
C MET A 65 -33.11 19.58 5.28
N ALA A 66 -34.17 18.83 4.95
CA ALA A 66 -34.42 18.36 3.59
C ALA A 66 -35.88 18.00 3.35
N HIS A 67 -36.24 17.92 2.07
CA HIS A 67 -37.57 17.56 1.64
C HIS A 67 -37.55 16.88 0.27
N ALA A 68 -38.40 15.87 0.09
CA ALA A 68 -38.59 15.17 -1.17
C ALA A 68 -40.06 14.87 -1.48
N ILE A 69 -40.42 14.92 -2.77
CA ILE A 69 -41.75 14.59 -3.28
C ILE A 69 -41.65 13.45 -4.29
N PHE A 70 -42.51 12.44 -4.11
CA PHE A 70 -42.60 11.24 -4.93
C PHE A 70 -43.98 11.09 -5.55
N LEU A 71 -44.01 10.77 -6.84
CA LEU A 71 -45.22 10.55 -7.64
C LEU A 71 -45.11 9.22 -8.41
N ASP A 72 -46.22 8.67 -8.87
CA ASP A 72 -46.30 7.39 -9.60
C ASP A 72 -46.10 7.51 -11.12
N TYR A 73 -45.61 8.67 -11.59
CA TYR A 73 -45.28 8.91 -13.00
C TYR A 73 -43.97 9.71 -13.15
N PRO A 74 -43.29 9.65 -14.32
CA PRO A 74 -42.07 10.41 -14.63
C PRO A 74 -42.06 11.91 -14.27
N ASN A 75 -40.94 12.41 -13.73
CA ASN A 75 -40.76 13.83 -13.37
C ASN A 75 -40.52 14.77 -14.57
N TRP A 76 -40.19 14.21 -15.73
CA TRP A 76 -40.13 14.91 -17.01
C TRP A 76 -41.11 14.31 -18.00
N ASN A 77 -41.49 15.08 -19.02
CA ASN A 77 -42.43 14.65 -20.06
C ASN A 77 -41.76 13.70 -21.07
N VAL A 78 -41.22 12.58 -20.56
CA VAL A 78 -40.55 11.52 -21.34
C VAL A 78 -41.55 10.46 -21.78
N ALA A 79 -42.61 10.27 -20.99
CA ALA A 79 -43.72 9.39 -21.33
C ALA A 79 -45.03 9.93 -20.77
N ASN A 80 -46.15 9.45 -21.32
CA ASN A 80 -47.48 9.77 -20.81
C ASN A 80 -47.64 9.24 -19.37
N GLN A 81 -48.26 10.03 -18.50
CA GLN A 81 -48.43 9.69 -17.07
C GLN A 81 -49.15 8.35 -16.88
N ASP A 82 -50.13 8.04 -17.74
CA ASP A 82 -50.91 6.80 -17.64
C ASP A 82 -50.27 5.59 -18.36
N SER A 83 -49.17 5.79 -19.09
CA SER A 83 -48.58 4.75 -19.96
C SER A 83 -47.07 4.88 -20.10
N TRP A 84 -46.38 5.11 -18.99
CA TRP A 84 -44.91 5.20 -18.97
C TRP A 84 -44.22 3.83 -19.00
N MET A 85 -44.87 2.77 -18.49
CA MET A 85 -44.27 1.43 -18.34
C MET A 85 -43.64 0.87 -19.64
N PRO A 86 -44.27 0.95 -20.83
CA PRO A 86 -43.66 0.43 -22.06
C PRO A 86 -42.37 1.14 -22.45
N VAL A 87 -42.28 2.45 -22.22
CA VAL A 87 -41.09 3.25 -22.54
C VAL A 87 -39.89 2.81 -21.70
N PHE A 88 -40.11 2.49 -20.43
CA PHE A 88 -39.05 2.01 -19.54
C PHE A 88 -38.66 0.56 -19.83
N GLN A 89 -39.60 -0.28 -20.25
CA GLN A 89 -39.32 -1.65 -20.71
C GLN A 89 -38.54 -1.69 -22.04
N GLU A 90 -38.73 -0.69 -22.92
CA GLU A 90 -37.91 -0.53 -24.13
C GLU A 90 -36.50 -0.03 -23.82
N LEU A 91 -36.33 0.78 -22.78
CA LEU A 91 -35.02 1.27 -22.33
C LEU A 91 -34.20 0.17 -21.66
N ASP A 92 -34.84 -0.63 -20.82
CA ASP A 92 -34.22 -1.77 -20.16
C ASP A 92 -35.25 -2.87 -19.87
N SER A 93 -35.14 -4.00 -20.58
CA SER A 93 -36.06 -5.13 -20.45
C SER A 93 -35.83 -5.96 -19.18
N GLU A 94 -34.71 -5.76 -18.48
CA GLU A 94 -34.37 -6.54 -17.29
C GLU A 94 -34.96 -5.95 -16.00
N ILE A 95 -35.44 -4.71 -16.02
CA ILE A 95 -36.02 -4.05 -14.84
C ILE A 95 -37.54 -4.30 -14.77
N PRO A 96 -38.05 -5.13 -13.84
CA PRO A 96 -39.48 -5.46 -13.73
C PRO A 96 -40.27 -4.33 -13.03
N CYS A 97 -40.24 -3.12 -13.60
CA CYS A 97 -40.98 -1.97 -13.10
C CYS A 97 -42.48 -2.05 -13.44
N THR A 98 -43.31 -1.67 -12.48
CA THR A 98 -44.77 -1.61 -12.54
C THR A 98 -45.25 -0.35 -11.82
N PRO A 99 -46.47 0.15 -12.11
CA PRO A 99 -47.04 1.29 -11.39
C PRO A 99 -47.17 1.10 -9.87
N LEU A 100 -47.18 -0.14 -9.38
CA LEU A 100 -47.34 -0.45 -7.95
C LEU A 100 -46.00 -0.54 -7.20
N ASN A 101 -44.92 -0.89 -7.88
CA ASN A 101 -43.60 -1.07 -7.27
C ASN A 101 -42.59 0.04 -7.63
N THR A 102 -43.06 1.12 -8.25
CA THR A 102 -42.20 2.19 -8.76
C THR A 102 -42.74 3.57 -8.36
N LEU A 103 -41.87 4.41 -7.83
CA LEU A 103 -42.13 5.84 -7.64
C LEU A 103 -41.07 6.66 -8.36
N PHE A 104 -41.40 7.90 -8.70
CA PHE A 104 -40.51 8.86 -9.33
C PHE A 104 -40.29 10.03 -8.38
N MET A 105 -39.04 10.43 -8.21
CA MET A 105 -38.67 11.60 -7.44
C MET A 105 -38.89 12.85 -8.30
N HIS A 106 -39.88 13.66 -7.93
CA HIS A 106 -40.24 14.89 -8.64
C HIS A 106 -39.57 16.12 -8.10
N PHE A 107 -39.16 16.07 -6.84
CA PHE A 107 -38.56 17.22 -6.19
C PHE A 107 -37.69 16.75 -5.04
N PHE A 108 -36.50 17.34 -4.91
CA PHE A 108 -35.62 17.15 -3.78
C PHE A 108 -34.87 18.45 -3.47
N VAL A 109 -34.85 18.82 -2.19
CA VAL A 109 -34.06 19.93 -1.65
C VAL A 109 -33.46 19.55 -0.31
N ALA A 110 -32.25 20.03 -0.04
CA ALA A 110 -31.58 19.82 1.23
C ALA A 110 -30.62 20.96 1.55
N VAL A 111 -30.22 21.06 2.81
CA VAL A 111 -29.08 21.86 3.25
C VAL A 111 -27.79 21.21 2.69
N ASP A 112 -27.03 21.97 1.89
CA ASP A 112 -25.85 21.48 1.15
C ASP A 112 -24.87 20.65 2.00
N GLU A 113 -24.58 21.09 3.23
CA GLU A 113 -23.63 20.40 4.12
C GLU A 113 -24.07 19.00 4.53
N TYR A 114 -25.36 18.69 4.45
CA TYR A 114 -25.94 17.41 4.90
C TYR A 114 -26.65 16.66 3.78
N ALA A 115 -26.54 17.13 2.54
CA ALA A 115 -27.48 16.81 1.49
C ALA A 115 -27.51 15.31 1.12
N THR A 116 -26.34 14.66 1.07
CA THR A 116 -26.21 13.20 0.84
C THR A 116 -26.81 12.37 1.98
N GLY A 117 -26.51 12.73 3.22
CA GLY A 117 -27.08 12.06 4.40
C GLY A 117 -28.59 12.22 4.48
N CYS A 118 -29.09 13.41 4.16
CA CYS A 118 -30.51 13.68 4.06
C CYS A 118 -31.21 12.83 3.00
N LEU A 119 -30.61 12.69 1.82
CA LEU A 119 -31.15 11.88 0.73
C LEU A 119 -31.25 10.40 1.14
N LYS A 120 -30.18 9.84 1.73
CA LYS A 120 -30.14 8.44 2.20
C LYS A 120 -31.24 8.16 3.23
N GLU A 121 -31.43 9.05 4.21
CA GLU A 121 -32.46 8.87 5.23
C GLU A 121 -33.89 9.00 4.66
N ILE A 122 -34.10 9.92 3.72
CA ILE A 122 -35.38 10.07 3.01
C ILE A 122 -35.70 8.82 2.20
N ILE A 123 -34.76 8.33 1.38
CA ILE A 123 -34.97 7.11 0.56
C ILE A 123 -35.27 5.91 1.46
N ARG A 124 -34.50 5.72 2.54
CA ARG A 124 -34.74 4.68 3.54
C ARG A 124 -36.12 4.79 4.17
N THR A 125 -36.61 6.00 4.41
CA THR A 125 -37.95 6.24 4.96
C THR A 125 -39.05 5.90 3.96
N VAL A 126 -38.84 6.22 2.68
CA VAL A 126 -39.80 5.94 1.61
C VAL A 126 -39.99 4.44 1.42
N PHE A 127 -38.91 3.66 1.33
CA PHE A 127 -38.97 2.20 1.24
C PHE A 127 -39.60 1.55 2.49
N LYS A 128 -39.40 2.15 3.68
CA LYS A 128 -40.10 1.69 4.89
C LYS A 128 -41.58 2.00 4.90
N ALA A 129 -41.98 3.12 4.29
CA ALA A 129 -43.36 3.58 4.27
C ALA A 129 -44.21 2.83 3.23
N VAL A 130 -43.60 2.35 2.15
CA VAL A 130 -44.25 1.64 1.05
C VAL A 130 -43.55 0.30 0.83
N PRO A 131 -43.97 -0.78 1.50
CA PRO A 131 -43.31 -2.09 1.44
C PRO A 131 -43.27 -2.73 0.04
N GLU A 132 -44.25 -2.39 -0.81
CA GLU A 132 -44.34 -2.89 -2.19
C GLU A 132 -43.41 -2.17 -3.17
N LEU A 133 -42.75 -1.09 -2.72
CA LEU A 133 -41.86 -0.27 -3.56
C LEU A 133 -40.53 -0.96 -3.77
N TYR A 134 -40.16 -1.20 -5.03
CA TYR A 134 -38.88 -1.78 -5.42
C TYR A 134 -37.96 -0.74 -6.08
N PHE A 135 -38.54 0.22 -6.79
CA PHE A 135 -37.79 1.20 -7.58
C PHE A 135 -38.18 2.63 -7.24
N ILE A 136 -37.18 3.50 -7.13
CA ILE A 136 -37.36 4.95 -7.13
C ILE A 136 -36.55 5.49 -8.31
N PHE A 137 -37.20 6.11 -9.28
CA PHE A 137 -36.53 6.70 -10.44
C PHE A 137 -36.42 8.21 -10.33
N LEU A 138 -35.34 8.75 -10.89
CA LEU A 138 -35.17 10.17 -11.14
C LEU A 138 -34.73 10.35 -12.59
N ILE A 139 -35.55 11.02 -13.39
CA ILE A 139 -35.16 11.35 -14.76
C ILE A 139 -34.42 12.69 -14.76
N VAL A 140 -33.26 12.72 -15.39
CA VAL A 140 -32.45 13.93 -15.54
C VAL A 140 -32.21 14.23 -17.01
N PRO A 141 -32.43 15.49 -17.47
CA PRO A 141 -32.08 15.87 -18.83
C PRO A 141 -30.58 15.77 -19.07
N SER A 142 -30.16 15.21 -20.21
CA SER A 142 -28.75 14.94 -20.54
C SER A 142 -27.82 16.17 -20.55
N TYR A 143 -28.36 17.38 -20.66
CA TYR A 143 -27.60 18.63 -20.59
C TYR A 143 -27.41 19.16 -19.15
N VAL A 144 -27.99 18.50 -18.15
CA VAL A 144 -27.85 18.83 -16.72
C VAL A 144 -26.87 17.85 -16.10
N SER A 145 -25.69 18.34 -15.71
CA SER A 145 -24.82 17.58 -14.80
C SER A 145 -25.56 17.46 -13.46
N LEU A 146 -25.86 16.22 -13.05
CA LEU A 146 -26.16 15.90 -11.66
C LEU A 146 -24.94 16.36 -10.85
N GLY A 147 -25.05 17.52 -10.18
CA GLY A 147 -23.96 17.99 -9.32
C GLY A 147 -23.59 16.94 -8.27
N PHE A 148 -22.51 17.18 -7.52
CA PHE A 148 -21.93 16.36 -6.43
C PHE A 148 -22.90 15.66 -5.45
N LEU A 149 -24.18 16.00 -5.47
CA LEU A 149 -25.22 15.62 -4.54
C LEU A 149 -25.88 14.26 -4.84
N LEU A 150 -26.00 13.88 -6.12
CA LEU A 150 -26.64 12.63 -6.56
C LEU A 150 -25.68 11.63 -7.21
N HIS A 151 -24.50 12.07 -7.67
CA HIS A 151 -23.48 11.21 -8.29
C HIS A 151 -22.86 10.20 -7.30
N ARG A 152 -22.87 10.51 -5.99
CA ARG A 152 -22.16 9.75 -4.94
C ARG A 152 -22.81 8.42 -4.53
N VAL A 153 -24.05 8.14 -4.95
CA VAL A 153 -24.80 6.97 -4.48
C VAL A 153 -24.83 5.83 -5.51
N GLU A 154 -24.72 6.11 -6.81
CA GLU A 154 -24.97 5.08 -7.85
C GLU A 154 -23.70 4.41 -8.44
N ASP A 155 -22.52 5.00 -8.37
CA ASP A 155 -21.38 4.50 -9.17
C ASP A 155 -20.46 3.48 -8.46
N HIS A 156 -20.82 3.00 -7.27
CA HIS A 156 -19.92 2.16 -6.44
C HIS A 156 -20.55 0.86 -5.88
N ASP A 157 -21.83 0.62 -6.13
CA ASP A 157 -22.55 -0.54 -5.59
C ASP A 157 -21.99 -1.89 -6.10
N ASP A 158 -21.36 -1.93 -7.27
CA ASP A 158 -20.71 -3.14 -7.80
C ASP A 158 -19.39 -3.49 -7.09
N LEU A 159 -18.71 -2.49 -6.54
CA LEU A 159 -17.46 -2.67 -5.80
C LEU A 159 -17.71 -3.06 -4.34
N MET A 160 -18.82 -2.61 -3.76
CA MET A 160 -19.17 -2.88 -2.36
C MET A 160 -19.21 -4.37 -1.99
N PRO A 161 -19.78 -5.29 -2.81
CA PRO A 161 -19.72 -6.73 -2.57
C PRO A 161 -18.29 -7.28 -2.50
N ILE A 162 -17.37 -6.75 -3.31
CA ILE A 162 -15.95 -7.14 -3.29
C ILE A 162 -15.32 -6.67 -1.99
N PHE A 163 -15.59 -5.44 -1.55
CA PHE A 163 -15.09 -4.90 -0.28
C PHE A 163 -15.67 -5.61 0.95
N MET A 164 -16.97 -5.96 0.92
CA MET A 164 -17.65 -6.62 2.04
C MET A 164 -17.28 -8.10 2.20
N HIS A 165 -16.69 -8.71 1.18
CA HIS A 165 -16.24 -10.11 1.28
C HIS A 165 -14.97 -10.26 2.11
N TYR A 166 -14.10 -9.24 2.15
CA TYR A 166 -12.76 -9.36 2.73
C TYR A 166 -12.61 -8.83 4.16
N ASP A 167 -13.35 -7.80 4.61
CA ASP A 167 -13.37 -7.48 6.05
C ASP A 167 -14.40 -6.41 6.45
N ASN A 168 -15.00 -6.54 7.64
CA ASN A 168 -15.76 -5.44 8.27
C ASN A 168 -14.83 -4.34 8.82
N THR A 169 -13.55 -4.66 9.02
CA THR A 169 -12.51 -3.76 9.55
C THR A 169 -12.30 -2.51 8.69
N LEU A 170 -12.41 -2.61 7.36
CA LEU A 170 -12.24 -1.44 6.47
C LEU A 170 -13.36 -0.40 6.64
N LYS A 171 -14.58 -0.85 6.91
CA LYS A 171 -15.71 0.04 7.25
C LYS A 171 -15.50 0.73 8.60
N GLU A 172 -14.88 0.05 9.56
CA GLU A 172 -14.58 0.62 10.87
C GLU A 172 -13.42 1.64 10.82
N ILE A 173 -12.41 1.40 9.98
CA ILE A 173 -11.24 2.28 9.84
C ILE A 173 -11.52 3.50 8.96
N TYR A 174 -12.19 3.30 7.81
CA TYR A 174 -12.34 4.35 6.79
C TYR A 174 -13.79 4.86 6.64
N GLY A 175 -14.77 4.25 7.30
CA GLY A 175 -16.18 4.64 7.25
C GLY A 175 -16.95 4.04 6.06
N GLU A 176 -18.25 4.32 5.96
CA GLU A 176 -19.12 3.78 4.89
C GLU A 176 -18.90 4.42 3.51
N TYR A 177 -18.17 5.54 3.41
CA TYR A 177 -18.06 6.36 2.20
C TYR A 177 -16.63 6.52 1.66
N PHE A 178 -15.66 5.80 2.23
CA PHE A 178 -14.24 5.95 1.87
C PHE A 178 -13.95 5.76 0.38
N LEU A 179 -14.68 4.87 -0.29
CA LEU A 179 -14.47 4.60 -1.71
C LEU A 179 -14.87 5.79 -2.58
N ALA A 180 -15.97 6.47 -2.24
CA ALA A 180 -16.38 7.70 -2.89
C ALA A 180 -15.35 8.82 -2.65
N GLU A 181 -14.81 8.93 -1.44
CA GLU A 181 -13.76 9.92 -1.13
C GLU A 181 -12.47 9.67 -1.92
N LEU A 182 -12.04 8.40 -2.06
CA LEU A 182 -10.86 8.05 -2.86
C LEU A 182 -11.06 8.31 -4.36
N ILE A 183 -12.27 8.12 -4.87
CA ILE A 183 -12.61 8.39 -6.28
C ILE A 183 -12.75 9.91 -6.51
N GLU A 184 -13.31 10.64 -5.54
CA GLU A 184 -13.44 12.10 -5.60
C GLU A 184 -12.09 12.82 -5.45
N ALA A 185 -11.16 12.25 -4.69
CA ALA A 185 -9.83 12.80 -4.47
C ALA A 185 -8.84 12.53 -5.61
N GLN A 186 -9.31 12.04 -6.76
CA GLN A 186 -8.45 11.85 -7.93
C GLN A 186 -7.90 13.19 -8.44
N ASP A 187 -6.58 13.24 -8.59
CA ASP A 187 -5.84 14.38 -9.11
C ASP A 187 -4.62 13.88 -9.91
N GLU A 188 -3.60 14.71 -10.11
CA GLU A 188 -2.37 14.31 -10.80
C GLU A 188 -1.51 13.32 -9.98
N GLU A 189 -1.73 13.25 -8.67
CA GLU A 189 -0.96 12.42 -7.74
C GLU A 189 -1.74 11.16 -7.29
N ASN A 190 -3.07 11.23 -7.25
CA ASN A 190 -3.97 10.22 -6.76
C ASN A 190 -4.83 9.67 -7.90
N HIS A 191 -4.79 8.36 -8.09
CA HIS A 191 -5.58 7.69 -9.12
C HIS A 191 -6.30 6.47 -8.55
N ALA A 192 -7.55 6.27 -8.96
CA ALA A 192 -8.26 5.03 -8.71
C ALA A 192 -8.41 4.24 -10.01
N VAL A 193 -8.09 2.95 -9.96
CA VAL A 193 -8.08 2.04 -11.09
C VAL A 193 -9.07 0.91 -10.83
N VAL A 194 -9.93 0.65 -11.80
CA VAL A 194 -10.90 -0.44 -11.77
C VAL A 194 -10.53 -1.46 -12.83
N CYS A 195 -10.57 -2.75 -12.47
CA CYS A 195 -10.49 -3.84 -13.43
C CYS A 195 -11.89 -4.35 -13.75
N GLU A 196 -12.23 -4.44 -15.03
CA GLU A 196 -13.55 -4.82 -15.52
C GLU A 196 -13.46 -6.08 -16.38
N VAL A 197 -14.42 -7.00 -16.19
CA VAL A 197 -14.62 -8.17 -17.03
C VAL A 197 -16.09 -8.21 -17.43
N GLU A 198 -16.37 -8.18 -18.74
CA GLU A 198 -17.73 -8.26 -19.31
C GLU A 198 -18.71 -7.20 -18.76
N GLY A 199 -18.28 -5.93 -18.60
CA GLY A 199 -19.16 -4.88 -18.06
C GLY A 199 -19.17 -4.79 -16.53
N LYS A 200 -18.54 -5.74 -15.82
CA LYS A 200 -18.58 -5.82 -14.36
C LYS A 200 -17.21 -5.52 -13.73
N ALA A 201 -17.19 -4.65 -12.73
CA ALA A 201 -16.00 -4.42 -11.92
C ALA A 201 -15.65 -5.67 -11.09
N VAL A 202 -14.42 -6.16 -11.24
CA VAL A 202 -13.90 -7.34 -10.53
C VAL A 202 -12.72 -7.03 -9.61
N GLY A 203 -12.19 -5.81 -9.65
CA GLY A 203 -11.16 -5.36 -8.72
C GLY A 203 -10.95 -3.86 -8.76
N PHE A 204 -10.35 -3.33 -7.69
CA PHE A 204 -10.10 -1.91 -7.49
C PHE A 204 -8.72 -1.70 -6.86
N MET A 205 -8.02 -0.66 -7.30
CA MET A 205 -6.73 -0.24 -6.75
C MET A 205 -6.67 1.29 -6.66
N SER A 206 -6.42 1.83 -5.46
CA SER A 206 -6.11 3.24 -5.24
C SER A 206 -4.61 3.42 -5.09
N VAL A 207 -4.04 4.37 -5.84
CA VAL A 207 -2.61 4.66 -5.87
C VAL A 207 -2.34 6.15 -5.67
N CYS A 208 -1.23 6.46 -5.02
CA CYS A 208 -0.83 7.82 -4.68
C CYS A 208 0.68 8.02 -4.90
N SER A 209 1.09 9.09 -5.58
CA SER A 209 2.51 9.44 -5.75
C SER A 209 3.13 10.10 -4.52
N SER A 210 2.31 10.62 -3.60
CA SER A 210 2.77 11.26 -2.36
C SER A 210 3.17 10.21 -1.32
N VAL A 211 4.48 9.99 -1.19
CA VAL A 211 5.06 9.05 -0.22
C VAL A 211 5.90 9.81 0.80
N ASN A 212 5.68 9.53 2.08
CA ASN A 212 6.52 10.07 3.17
C ASN A 212 7.88 9.34 3.21
N LEU A 213 8.80 9.72 2.32
CA LEU A 213 10.13 9.13 2.25
C LEU A 213 10.95 9.35 3.52
N THR A 214 10.77 10.48 4.20
CA THR A 214 11.47 10.79 5.46
C THR A 214 11.22 9.71 6.51
N LEU A 215 9.95 9.33 6.71
CA LEU A 215 9.60 8.25 7.62
C LEU A 215 10.19 6.90 7.16
N LEU A 216 10.18 6.63 5.86
CA LEU A 216 10.73 5.38 5.33
C LEU A 216 12.26 5.29 5.51
N HIS A 217 13.00 6.38 5.30
CA HIS A 217 14.44 6.46 5.56
C HIS A 217 14.77 6.32 7.06
N GLU A 218 13.84 6.69 7.93
CA GLU A 218 13.96 6.50 9.38
C GLU A 218 13.71 5.05 9.81
N CYS A 219 12.81 4.35 9.13
CA CYS A 219 12.31 3.05 9.57
C CYS A 219 12.91 1.84 8.85
N PHE A 220 13.37 1.98 7.60
CA PHE A 220 13.73 0.85 6.74
C PHE A 220 15.12 0.97 6.09
N ASP A 221 15.77 -0.16 5.84
CA ASP A 221 17.00 -0.23 5.06
C ASP A 221 16.68 -0.12 3.55
N LEU A 222 16.73 1.11 3.05
CA LEU A 222 16.44 1.45 1.67
C LEU A 222 17.68 1.48 0.77
N GLY A 223 18.86 1.11 1.29
CA GLY A 223 20.12 1.08 0.53
C GLY A 223 20.03 0.31 -0.79
N PRO A 224 19.46 -0.92 -0.82
CA PRO A 224 19.33 -1.70 -2.06
C PRO A 224 18.46 -1.05 -3.15
N PHE A 225 17.63 -0.06 -2.78
CA PHE A 225 16.70 0.62 -3.69
C PHE A 225 17.06 2.10 -3.89
N HIS A 226 18.28 2.50 -3.50
CA HIS A 226 18.75 3.89 -3.58
C HIS A 226 17.78 4.88 -2.90
N GLY A 227 17.21 4.48 -1.76
CA GLY A 227 16.29 5.36 -1.02
C GLY A 227 14.96 5.63 -1.72
N PHE A 228 14.63 4.90 -2.80
CA PHE A 228 13.53 5.19 -3.72
C PHE A 228 13.65 6.52 -4.49
N CYS A 229 14.87 7.07 -4.56
CA CYS A 229 15.16 8.30 -5.29
C CYS A 229 15.89 8.01 -6.60
N VAL A 230 15.77 8.93 -7.55
CA VAL A 230 16.67 8.95 -8.72
C VAL A 230 18.09 9.28 -8.24
N PRO A 231 19.14 8.56 -8.67
CA PRO A 231 20.51 8.86 -8.23
C PRO A 231 20.94 10.30 -8.55
N HIS A 232 21.45 11.01 -7.54
CA HIS A 232 21.91 12.40 -7.66
C HIS A 232 23.42 12.48 -7.33
N PRO A 233 24.21 13.30 -8.03
CA PRO A 233 25.67 13.40 -7.81
C PRO A 233 26.08 13.82 -6.39
N ASP A 234 25.20 14.53 -5.68
CA ASP A 234 25.43 15.02 -4.32
C ASP A 234 24.93 14.04 -3.23
N ASP A 235 24.50 12.83 -3.60
CA ASP A 235 24.05 11.82 -2.64
C ASP A 235 25.18 11.41 -1.67
N LEU A 236 24.86 11.36 -0.38
CA LEU A 236 25.80 10.95 0.67
C LEU A 236 25.52 9.50 1.06
N LEU A 237 26.14 8.56 0.34
CA LEU A 237 25.93 7.12 0.52
C LEU A 237 26.91 6.47 1.49
N GLU A 238 28.07 7.10 1.73
CA GLU A 238 29.10 6.61 2.64
C GLU A 238 29.44 7.64 3.72
N PRO A 239 29.77 7.20 4.95
CA PRO A 239 30.28 8.10 5.98
C PRO A 239 31.59 8.72 5.51
N SER A 240 31.68 10.05 5.55
CA SER A 240 32.93 10.76 5.23
C SER A 240 34.05 10.24 6.14
N LYS A 241 35.06 9.59 5.57
CA LYS A 241 36.30 9.25 6.30
C LYS A 241 36.99 10.56 6.68
N LYS A 242 36.69 11.11 7.86
CA LYS A 242 37.55 12.14 8.45
C LYS A 242 38.90 11.50 8.70
N SER A 243 39.90 11.96 7.97
CA SER A 243 41.30 11.60 8.13
C SER A 243 41.70 11.67 9.61
N SER A 244 42.16 10.56 10.14
CA SER A 244 42.94 10.48 11.37
C SER A 244 44.13 11.44 11.28
N ILE A 245 43.98 12.65 11.84
CA ILE A 245 45.11 13.54 12.09
C ILE A 245 45.74 13.09 13.40
N GLN A 246 47.01 12.72 13.29
CA GLN A 246 47.89 12.25 14.35
C GLN A 246 47.92 13.21 15.54
N GLU A 247 47.83 12.63 16.74
CA GLU A 247 48.30 13.25 17.96
C GLU A 247 49.80 13.57 17.83
N SER A 248 50.16 14.85 17.93
CA SER A 248 51.49 15.27 18.33
C SER A 248 51.39 16.48 19.24
N GLN A 249 51.72 16.25 20.51
CA GLN A 249 51.91 17.24 21.57
C GLN A 249 52.97 18.28 21.18
N VAL A 250 52.74 19.57 21.48
CA VAL A 250 53.68 20.46 22.23
C VAL A 250 52.88 21.69 22.73
N CYS A 251 52.92 21.90 24.05
CA CYS A 251 52.45 23.10 24.75
C CYS A 251 53.35 24.32 24.49
N ASN A 252 52.79 25.55 24.43
CA ASN A 252 53.04 26.60 25.43
C ASN A 252 52.56 28.02 25.03
N SER A 253 51.67 28.55 25.89
CA SER A 253 51.60 29.91 26.45
C SER A 253 51.65 31.16 25.53
N LEU A 254 50.60 32.00 25.62
CA LEU A 254 50.62 33.33 26.28
C LEU A 254 49.21 33.97 26.27
N ASN A 255 48.65 34.22 27.47
CA ASN A 255 47.48 35.07 27.75
C ASN A 255 47.94 36.56 27.89
N PRO A 256 47.10 37.54 28.30
CA PRO A 256 45.77 37.99 27.84
C PRO A 256 45.67 39.55 27.77
N ILE A 257 44.68 40.18 27.10
CA ILE A 257 44.24 41.56 27.45
C ILE A 257 42.70 41.71 27.30
N GLN A 258 42.12 42.39 28.30
CA GLN A 258 40.71 42.63 28.59
C GLN A 258 40.07 43.80 27.81
N LYS A 259 38.76 43.63 27.54
CA LYS A 259 37.62 44.58 27.64
C LYS A 259 37.66 45.98 27.01
N SER A 260 36.66 46.26 26.16
CA SER A 260 35.72 47.42 26.21
C SER A 260 34.83 47.40 24.94
N SER A 261 33.52 47.19 25.05
CA SER A 261 32.41 48.16 25.19
C SER A 261 31.82 48.70 23.87
N SER A 262 30.52 48.45 23.73
CA SER A 262 29.48 49.32 23.16
C SER A 262 29.08 49.27 21.68
N CYS A 263 27.75 49.30 21.56
CA CYS A 263 26.91 49.91 20.54
C CYS A 263 26.46 49.03 19.36
N GLY A 264 25.14 48.75 19.36
CA GLY A 264 24.48 47.93 18.36
C GLY A 264 24.17 48.68 17.07
N ARG A 265 23.79 47.90 16.06
CA ARG A 265 22.80 48.29 15.05
C ARG A 265 22.01 47.05 14.63
N ARG A 266 20.70 47.25 14.65
CA ARG A 266 19.61 46.30 14.46
C ARG A 266 19.14 46.45 13.02
N LEU A 267 18.88 45.35 12.31
CA LEU A 267 17.88 45.31 11.25
C LEU A 267 17.30 43.89 11.15
N LYS A 268 15.97 43.85 11.16
CA LYS A 268 15.06 42.70 11.26
C LYS A 268 14.70 42.18 9.87
N THR A 269 14.42 40.88 9.76
CA THR A 269 13.41 40.32 8.83
C THR A 269 12.92 39.00 9.46
N ILE A 270 11.83 39.03 10.23
CA ILE A 270 10.43 38.70 9.87
C ILE A 270 10.23 37.18 9.65
N LEU A 271 9.78 36.51 10.71
CA LEU A 271 8.95 35.30 10.65
C LEU A 271 7.49 35.71 10.38
N PRO A 272 6.70 34.87 9.71
CA PRO A 272 5.31 34.67 10.06
C PRO A 272 5.10 33.26 10.63
N ASP A 273 4.52 33.25 11.84
CA ASP A 273 3.85 32.10 12.44
C ASP A 273 2.71 31.60 11.54
N THR A 274 2.48 30.29 11.52
CA THR A 274 1.12 29.76 11.69
C THR A 274 1.16 28.33 12.21
N ASP A 275 0.64 28.17 13.43
CA ASP A 275 0.23 26.91 14.04
C ASP A 275 -0.79 26.18 13.16
N GLN A 276 -0.63 24.86 13.00
CA GLN A 276 -1.77 23.96 12.92
C GLN A 276 -1.44 22.60 13.56
N LYS A 277 -2.00 22.45 14.75
CA LYS A 277 -2.15 21.24 15.58
C LYS A 277 -2.63 20.03 14.77
N LEU A 278 -1.80 18.98 14.73
CA LEU A 278 -2.26 17.61 14.62
C LEU A 278 -2.85 17.18 15.98
N SER A 279 -4.14 16.83 15.99
CA SER A 279 -4.81 16.24 17.15
C SER A 279 -4.71 14.72 17.11
N MET A 280 -3.81 14.16 17.91
CA MET A 280 -4.00 12.86 18.57
C MET A 280 -4.98 13.03 19.73
N LEU A 281 -5.84 12.03 19.96
CA LEU A 281 -6.55 11.66 21.22
C LEU A 281 -7.41 10.42 20.85
N SER A 282 -7.63 9.36 21.62
CA SER A 282 -7.15 8.83 22.91
C SER A 282 -8.08 7.66 23.29
N ILE A 283 -7.62 6.64 24.01
CA ILE A 283 -8.47 5.85 24.92
C ILE A 283 -7.85 5.88 26.31
N MET A 284 -8.67 6.30 27.28
CA MET A 284 -8.37 6.48 28.69
C MET A 284 -8.59 5.19 29.50
N GLY A 285 -7.88 5.11 30.64
CA GLY A 285 -8.23 4.35 31.84
C GLY A 285 -7.50 4.99 33.04
N ASP A 286 -8.28 5.46 34.01
CA ASP A 286 -7.90 6.23 35.22
C ASP A 286 -7.06 5.37 36.22
N GLU A 287 -6.33 5.86 37.23
CA GLU A 287 -6.73 6.74 38.35
C GLU A 287 -5.48 7.11 39.21
N ASP A 288 -5.47 8.35 39.76
CA ASP A 288 -4.91 8.80 41.06
C ASP A 288 -3.40 8.82 41.41
N LEU A 289 -2.78 10.03 41.47
CA LEU A 289 -2.38 10.75 42.72
C LEU A 289 -1.37 11.93 42.53
N SER A 290 -1.71 13.00 43.26
CA SER A 290 -1.09 14.31 43.53
C SER A 290 0.44 14.53 43.60
N LEU A 291 0.87 15.65 42.99
CA LEU A 291 1.82 16.71 43.41
C LEU A 291 2.92 16.40 44.47
N SER A 292 4.18 16.54 44.06
CA SER A 292 5.12 17.51 44.70
C SER A 292 6.36 17.75 43.83
N SER A 293 6.78 19.01 43.86
CA SER A 293 7.90 19.63 43.14
C SER A 293 9.26 19.36 43.78
N GLU A 294 10.29 19.53 42.95
CA GLU A 294 11.74 19.63 43.23
C GLU A 294 12.54 18.32 43.36
N SER A 295 13.31 18.03 42.31
CA SER A 295 14.78 18.06 42.33
C SER A 295 15.30 17.45 41.02
N SER A 296 16.03 18.24 40.25
CA SER A 296 16.78 17.75 39.09
C SER A 296 17.89 16.78 39.54
N PRO A 297 17.97 15.55 39.01
CA PRO A 297 19.16 14.73 39.08
C PRO A 297 19.93 14.79 37.75
N PRO A 298 21.21 14.36 37.76
CA PRO A 298 22.25 14.90 36.91
C PRO A 298 22.15 14.37 35.48
N SER A 299 22.71 15.14 34.56
CA SER A 299 23.07 14.73 33.21
C SER A 299 23.90 13.44 33.25
N PHE A 300 23.21 12.31 33.12
CA PHE A 300 23.81 11.03 32.81
C PHE A 300 24.29 11.09 31.37
N LEU A 301 25.60 10.96 31.22
CA LEU A 301 26.28 10.63 29.98
C LEU A 301 25.57 9.44 29.32
N PHE A 302 24.78 9.70 28.28
CA PHE A 302 24.46 8.67 27.31
C PHE A 302 25.80 8.22 26.72
N SER A 303 26.06 6.93 26.87
CA SER A 303 27.06 6.22 26.09
C SER A 303 26.77 6.54 24.62
N GLU A 304 27.75 6.99 23.85
CA GLU A 304 27.62 7.14 22.40
C GLU A 304 27.30 5.77 21.81
N GLU A 305 26.01 5.46 21.67
CA GLU A 305 25.56 4.40 20.78
C GLU A 305 25.98 4.82 19.37
N SER A 306 26.77 3.97 18.73
CA SER A 306 27.28 4.17 17.38
C SER A 306 26.14 4.57 16.44
N SER A 307 26.05 5.85 16.10
CA SER A 307 25.09 6.32 15.10
C SER A 307 25.47 5.65 13.78
N HIS A 308 24.72 4.61 13.42
CA HIS A 308 24.84 4.00 12.11
C HIS A 308 24.60 5.11 11.09
N PHE A 309 25.60 5.34 10.24
CA PHE A 309 25.49 6.31 9.15
C PHE A 309 24.26 5.96 8.31
N ARG A 310 23.37 6.95 8.13
CA ARG A 310 22.18 6.83 7.29
C ARG A 310 22.45 7.56 5.99
N PRO A 311 22.33 6.90 4.83
CA PRO A 311 22.48 7.56 3.55
C PRO A 311 21.48 8.72 3.40
N ILE A 312 21.93 9.82 2.81
CA ILE A 312 21.08 10.96 2.47
C ILE A 312 20.93 11.01 0.95
N TYR A 313 19.68 10.92 0.50
CA TYR A 313 19.31 10.96 -0.91
C TYR A 313 18.73 12.33 -1.24
N LEU A 314 19.29 13.00 -2.24
CA LEU A 314 18.88 14.35 -2.67
C LEU A 314 18.09 14.34 -3.99
N GLY A 315 18.00 13.17 -4.65
CA GLY A 315 17.23 13.01 -5.86
C GLY A 315 15.72 13.02 -5.66
N GLU A 316 14.99 13.27 -6.75
CA GLU A 316 13.53 13.24 -6.75
C GLU A 316 12.96 11.85 -6.44
N SER A 317 11.77 11.82 -5.84
CA SER A 317 11.06 10.58 -5.54
C SER A 317 10.71 9.83 -6.82
N ALA A 318 11.16 8.58 -6.92
CA ALA A 318 10.84 7.65 -8.00
C ALA A 318 9.78 6.61 -7.57
N ALA A 319 9.08 6.84 -6.45
CA ALA A 319 8.09 5.93 -5.90
C ALA A 319 6.66 6.50 -5.86
N PHE A 320 5.70 5.60 -5.97
CA PHE A 320 4.29 5.80 -5.59
C PHE A 320 3.84 4.64 -4.68
N CYS A 321 2.74 4.77 -3.96
CA CYS A 321 2.21 3.74 -3.07
C CYS A 321 0.79 3.29 -3.45
N ILE A 322 0.47 2.04 -3.10
CA ILE A 322 -0.89 1.50 -3.11
C ILE A 322 -1.50 1.82 -1.75
N GLN A 323 -2.58 2.60 -1.75
CA GLN A 323 -3.33 2.93 -0.54
C GLN A 323 -4.39 1.87 -0.23
N LEU A 324 -5.01 1.33 -1.29
CA LEU A 324 -6.09 0.37 -1.18
C LEU A 324 -6.04 -0.58 -2.37
N PHE A 325 -6.23 -1.87 -2.10
CA PHE A 325 -6.30 -2.89 -3.13
C PHE A 325 -7.36 -3.93 -2.76
N CYS A 326 -8.23 -4.26 -3.71
CA CYS A 326 -9.13 -5.40 -3.61
C CYS A 326 -9.35 -6.02 -4.99
N ILE A 327 -9.59 -7.33 -5.01
CA ILE A 327 -9.89 -8.09 -6.22
C ILE A 327 -10.78 -9.26 -5.83
N ASP A 328 -11.72 -9.62 -6.68
CA ASP A 328 -12.52 -10.84 -6.52
C ASP A 328 -11.58 -12.07 -6.57
N GLU A 329 -11.75 -12.98 -5.61
CA GLU A 329 -10.96 -14.21 -5.41
C GLU A 329 -10.76 -14.99 -6.72
N LYS A 330 -11.79 -15.02 -7.59
CA LYS A 330 -11.74 -15.73 -8.88
C LYS A 330 -10.68 -15.17 -9.83
N TYR A 331 -10.34 -13.90 -9.69
CA TYR A 331 -9.41 -13.18 -10.55
C TYR A 331 -8.09 -12.81 -9.86
N GLU A 332 -7.90 -13.23 -8.60
CA GLU A 332 -6.71 -12.89 -7.79
C GLU A 332 -5.38 -13.26 -8.50
N ALA A 333 -5.37 -14.37 -9.23
CA ALA A 333 -4.25 -14.84 -10.05
C ALA A 333 -3.78 -13.84 -11.13
N ARG A 334 -4.65 -12.90 -11.53
CA ARG A 334 -4.38 -11.86 -12.53
C ARG A 334 -4.16 -10.48 -11.94
N SER A 335 -4.04 -10.36 -10.61
CA SER A 335 -3.79 -9.10 -9.92
C SER A 335 -2.58 -8.31 -10.44
N LEU A 336 -1.56 -8.98 -10.97
CA LEU A 336 -0.39 -8.31 -11.57
C LEU A 336 -0.72 -7.50 -12.83
N ASP A 337 -1.84 -7.76 -13.50
CA ASP A 337 -2.25 -6.99 -14.69
C ASP A 337 -2.54 -5.51 -14.34
N PHE A 338 -2.96 -5.20 -13.10
CA PHE A 338 -3.08 -3.82 -12.60
C PHE A 338 -1.76 -3.05 -12.72
N MET A 339 -0.64 -3.71 -12.40
CA MET A 339 0.66 -3.05 -12.34
C MET A 339 1.08 -2.46 -13.69
N SER A 340 0.79 -3.17 -14.79
CA SER A 340 1.11 -2.66 -16.13
C SER A 340 0.39 -1.36 -16.45
N PHE A 341 -0.87 -1.22 -16.00
CA PHE A 341 -1.65 -0.02 -16.21
C PHE A 341 -1.22 1.10 -15.25
N VAL A 342 -1.04 0.79 -13.96
CA VAL A 342 -0.64 1.78 -12.94
C VAL A 342 0.72 2.42 -13.27
N PHE A 343 1.71 1.65 -13.72
CA PHE A 343 2.99 2.21 -14.17
C PHE A 343 2.89 3.04 -15.47
N SER A 344 1.79 2.92 -16.22
CA SER A 344 1.53 3.80 -17.37
C SER A 344 0.99 5.17 -16.95
N LEU A 345 0.33 5.26 -15.78
CA LEU A 345 -0.12 6.51 -15.19
C LEU A 345 1.05 7.33 -14.64
N PHE A 346 2.06 6.66 -14.07
CA PHE A 346 3.27 7.29 -13.52
C PHE A 346 4.53 6.90 -14.33
N PRO A 347 4.80 7.57 -15.47
CA PRO A 347 5.93 7.22 -16.33
C PRO A 347 7.30 7.57 -15.74
N ASP A 348 7.35 8.53 -14.83
CA ASP A 348 8.55 9.00 -14.11
C ASP A 348 8.88 8.17 -12.87
N LYS A 349 7.93 7.34 -12.39
CA LYS A 349 8.10 6.49 -11.22
C LYS A 349 8.50 5.07 -11.60
N ASN A 350 9.47 4.53 -10.86
CA ASN A 350 10.01 3.19 -11.06
C ASN A 350 9.66 2.22 -9.93
N PHE A 351 9.21 2.72 -8.78
CA PHE A 351 8.88 1.91 -7.61
C PHE A 351 7.41 2.06 -7.21
N CYS A 352 6.79 0.93 -6.90
CA CYS A 352 5.47 0.84 -6.28
C CYS A 352 5.64 0.27 -4.87
N LEU A 353 5.08 0.96 -3.88
CA LEU A 353 5.17 0.61 -2.47
C LEU A 353 3.82 0.14 -1.95
N ILE A 354 3.81 -0.82 -1.04
CA ILE A 354 2.61 -1.18 -0.27
C ILE A 354 3.02 -1.50 1.17
N SER A 355 2.32 -0.91 2.13
CA SER A 355 2.48 -1.21 3.55
C SER A 355 1.31 -2.06 4.03
N VAL A 356 1.61 -3.17 4.69
CA VAL A 356 0.59 -4.09 5.24
C VAL A 356 0.89 -4.38 6.70
N PRO A 357 -0.12 -4.49 7.59
CA PRO A 357 0.08 -4.91 8.97
C PRO A 357 0.77 -6.29 9.06
N HIS A 358 1.62 -6.52 10.06
CA HIS A 358 2.42 -7.75 10.21
C HIS A 358 1.62 -9.07 10.24
N LEU A 359 0.36 -9.01 10.65
CA LEU A 359 -0.51 -10.18 10.78
C LEU A 359 -1.30 -10.49 9.50
N THR A 360 -1.13 -9.68 8.45
CA THR A 360 -1.85 -9.84 7.18
C THR A 360 -1.28 -11.05 6.43
N PRO A 361 -2.12 -12.00 5.99
CA PRO A 361 -1.65 -13.12 5.16
C PRO A 361 -1.15 -12.61 3.79
N GLU A 362 -0.16 -13.30 3.22
CA GLU A 362 0.33 -12.99 1.87
C GLU A 362 -0.73 -13.35 0.81
N PHE A 363 -1.18 -12.34 0.06
CA PHE A 363 -2.09 -12.49 -1.10
C PHE A 363 -1.31 -12.52 -2.43
N VAL A 364 -1.92 -12.96 -3.52
CA VAL A 364 -1.20 -13.26 -4.78
C VAL A 364 -0.41 -12.07 -5.33
N LEU A 365 -0.94 -10.85 -5.22
CA LEU A 365 -0.22 -9.65 -5.69
C LEU A 365 1.09 -9.44 -4.90
N ILE A 366 1.05 -9.54 -3.57
CA ILE A 366 2.19 -9.23 -2.71
C ILE A 366 3.34 -10.24 -2.84
N GLN A 367 3.04 -11.46 -3.28
CA GLN A 367 4.06 -12.48 -3.60
C GLN A 367 5.03 -12.03 -4.71
N ASN A 368 4.63 -11.05 -5.53
CA ASN A 368 5.49 -10.47 -6.57
C ASN A 368 6.38 -9.33 -6.05
N PHE A 369 6.12 -8.82 -4.84
CA PHE A 369 6.83 -7.71 -4.23
C PHE A 369 8.01 -8.21 -3.36
N VAL A 370 8.94 -7.31 -3.08
CA VAL A 370 10.08 -7.53 -2.20
C VAL A 370 9.78 -6.91 -0.85
N LYS A 371 9.74 -7.73 0.21
CA LYS A 371 9.69 -7.23 1.58
C LYS A 371 11.00 -6.51 1.94
N VAL A 372 10.88 -5.27 2.41
CA VAL A 372 12.00 -4.41 2.84
C VAL A 372 12.35 -4.72 4.28
N VAL A 373 13.64 -4.60 4.62
CA VAL A 373 14.13 -4.86 5.97
C VAL A 373 13.89 -3.62 6.85
N PRO A 374 13.13 -3.73 7.95
CA PRO A 374 13.08 -2.64 8.92
C PRO A 374 14.42 -2.54 9.68
N PHE A 375 14.78 -1.33 10.11
CA PHE A 375 15.86 -1.15 11.07
C PHE A 375 15.45 -1.69 12.44
N ASN A 376 16.44 -2.08 13.25
CA ASN A 376 16.18 -2.65 14.58
C ASN A 376 15.43 -1.70 15.53
N ASN A 377 15.51 -0.39 15.29
CA ASN A 377 14.81 0.64 16.05
C ASN A 377 13.46 1.04 15.44
N CYS A 378 12.99 0.34 14.40
CA CYS A 378 11.70 0.60 13.80
C CYS A 378 10.58 0.21 14.77
N THR A 379 9.67 1.15 15.03
CA THR A 379 8.49 0.95 15.88
C THR A 379 7.20 0.77 15.08
N LEU A 380 7.28 0.74 13.75
CA LEU A 380 6.10 0.57 12.89
C LEU A 380 5.64 -0.89 12.92
N GLU A 381 4.34 -1.11 13.14
CA GLU A 381 3.71 -2.44 13.13
C GLU A 381 3.32 -2.92 11.71
N HIS A 382 3.97 -2.34 10.69
CA HIS A 382 3.68 -2.61 9.29
C HIS A 382 4.94 -3.10 8.57
N ASP A 383 4.74 -4.08 7.70
CA ASP A 383 5.72 -4.52 6.73
C ASP A 383 5.62 -3.69 5.45
N LEU A 384 6.78 -3.24 4.95
CA LEU A 384 6.88 -2.52 3.69
C LEU A 384 7.29 -3.48 2.57
N TYR A 385 6.56 -3.42 1.46
CA TYR A 385 6.82 -4.20 0.26
C TYR A 385 7.04 -3.28 -0.94
N VAL A 386 7.97 -3.65 -1.82
CA VAL A 386 8.40 -2.86 -2.98
C VAL A 386 8.27 -3.69 -4.25
N PHE A 387 7.70 -3.10 -5.29
CA PHE A 387 7.73 -3.63 -6.64
C PHE A 387 8.36 -2.62 -7.59
N HIS A 388 9.33 -3.07 -8.39
CA HIS A 388 9.99 -2.19 -9.36
C HIS A 388 9.45 -2.44 -10.77
N ARG A 389 9.39 -1.39 -11.60
CA ARG A 389 8.85 -1.41 -12.97
C ARG A 389 9.45 -2.52 -13.83
N ALA A 390 10.76 -2.76 -13.72
CA ALA A 390 11.43 -3.83 -14.47
C ALA A 390 10.99 -5.25 -14.06
N GLY A 391 10.30 -5.42 -12.92
CA GLY A 391 9.66 -6.69 -12.57
C GLY A 391 8.52 -7.08 -13.51
N LEU A 392 7.98 -6.15 -14.31
CA LEU A 392 7.00 -6.47 -15.37
C LEU A 392 7.62 -7.20 -16.57
N LEU A 393 8.96 -7.21 -16.68
CA LEU A 393 9.64 -7.88 -17.79
C LEU A 393 9.45 -9.39 -17.67
N ARG A 394 8.76 -9.99 -18.64
CA ARG A 394 8.42 -11.42 -18.64
C ARG A 394 9.53 -12.35 -19.15
N SER A 395 10.67 -11.81 -19.57
CA SER A 395 11.68 -12.53 -20.36
C SER A 395 13.04 -12.64 -19.66
N ILE A 396 13.07 -13.20 -18.45
CA ILE A 396 14.33 -13.59 -17.81
C ILE A 396 14.86 -14.87 -18.47
N LYS A 397 16.09 -14.83 -18.96
CA LYS A 397 16.77 -16.00 -19.55
C LYS A 397 17.80 -16.52 -18.57
N ILE A 398 17.71 -17.80 -18.24
CA ILE A 398 18.71 -18.47 -17.40
C ILE A 398 19.54 -19.39 -18.28
N ARG A 399 20.87 -19.29 -18.14
CA ARG A 399 21.83 -20.08 -18.92
C ARG A 399 23.10 -20.33 -18.11
N LEU A 400 23.97 -21.22 -18.60
CA LEU A 400 25.32 -21.36 -18.08
C LEU A 400 26.09 -20.04 -18.27
N ALA A 401 26.96 -19.75 -17.30
CA ALA A 401 27.84 -18.59 -17.35
C ALA A 401 28.91 -18.77 -18.44
N ASN A 402 29.28 -17.67 -19.08
CA ASN A 402 30.37 -17.58 -20.04
C ASN A 402 31.41 -16.57 -19.54
N PHE A 403 32.62 -16.60 -20.11
CA PHE A 403 33.69 -15.66 -19.76
C PHE A 403 33.31 -14.19 -19.96
N LEU A 404 32.43 -13.88 -20.92
CA LEU A 404 31.92 -12.53 -21.20
C LEU A 404 31.00 -11.98 -20.08
N ASP A 405 30.44 -12.85 -19.24
CA ASP A 405 29.52 -12.43 -18.19
C ASP A 405 30.25 -11.88 -16.97
N THR A 406 31.58 -12.03 -16.89
CA THR A 406 32.41 -11.66 -15.74
C THR A 406 32.18 -10.21 -15.31
N ASP A 407 32.21 -9.26 -16.25
CA ASP A 407 31.98 -7.84 -15.96
C ASP A 407 30.54 -7.58 -15.49
N GLY A 408 29.56 -8.28 -16.07
CA GLY A 408 28.16 -8.19 -15.67
C GLY A 408 27.91 -8.71 -14.25
N VAL A 409 28.56 -9.83 -13.90
CA VAL A 409 28.51 -10.40 -12.55
C VAL A 409 29.22 -9.49 -11.56
N GLU A 410 30.38 -8.93 -11.90
CA GLU A 410 31.13 -8.02 -11.03
C GLU A 410 30.26 -6.81 -10.65
N ASN A 411 29.59 -6.20 -11.62
CA ASN A 411 28.66 -5.10 -11.38
C ASN A 411 27.53 -5.50 -10.42
N LEU A 412 26.96 -6.70 -10.59
CA LEU A 412 25.89 -7.22 -9.75
C LEU A 412 26.35 -7.47 -8.30
N VAL A 413 27.56 -8.02 -8.11
CA VAL A 413 28.03 -8.47 -6.80
C VAL A 413 28.91 -7.47 -6.07
N SER A 414 29.33 -6.38 -6.72
CA SER A 414 30.29 -5.40 -6.18
C SER A 414 29.96 -4.89 -4.76
N THR A 415 28.69 -4.73 -4.44
CA THR A 415 28.19 -4.25 -3.14
C THR A 415 28.11 -5.35 -2.07
N LEU A 416 28.30 -6.61 -2.43
CA LEU A 416 28.16 -7.76 -1.54
C LEU A 416 29.46 -8.03 -0.78
N MET A 417 29.36 -8.38 0.51
CA MET A 417 30.52 -8.73 1.34
C MET A 417 31.32 -9.93 0.82
N LEU A 418 30.66 -10.87 0.12
CA LEU A 418 31.25 -12.08 -0.43
C LEU A 418 31.56 -11.97 -1.93
N SER A 419 31.53 -10.75 -2.49
CA SER A 419 31.78 -10.47 -3.91
C SER A 419 33.05 -11.15 -4.42
N ARG A 420 34.16 -10.99 -3.68
CA ARG A 420 35.45 -11.60 -4.02
C ARG A 420 35.38 -13.12 -4.16
N LYS A 421 34.71 -13.81 -3.22
CA LYS A 421 34.60 -15.28 -3.28
C LYS A 421 33.73 -15.74 -4.46
N ILE A 422 32.68 -14.98 -4.79
CA ILE A 422 31.83 -15.28 -5.95
C ILE A 422 32.64 -15.13 -7.24
N MET A 423 33.43 -14.05 -7.34
CA MET A 423 34.29 -13.79 -8.50
C MET A 423 35.42 -14.83 -8.63
N ASP A 424 36.05 -15.22 -7.52
CA ASP A 424 37.09 -16.25 -7.50
C ASP A 424 36.52 -17.61 -7.98
N ASP A 425 35.35 -18.01 -7.48
CA ASP A 425 34.69 -19.26 -7.91
C ASP A 425 34.22 -19.18 -9.38
N LEU A 426 33.76 -18.02 -9.86
CA LEU A 426 33.42 -17.81 -11.27
C LEU A 426 34.66 -17.90 -12.18
N ALA A 427 35.79 -17.34 -11.75
CA ALA A 427 37.06 -17.45 -12.48
C ALA A 427 37.51 -18.90 -12.57
N GLN A 428 37.44 -19.65 -11.47
CA GLN A 428 37.74 -21.10 -11.45
C GLN A 428 36.81 -21.88 -12.39
N TYR A 429 35.52 -21.54 -12.43
CA TYR A 429 34.59 -22.15 -13.37
C TYR A 429 34.99 -21.89 -14.83
N ASN A 430 35.34 -20.65 -15.17
CA ASN A 430 35.75 -20.28 -16.52
C ASN A 430 37.08 -20.91 -16.95
N GLU A 431 38.00 -21.18 -16.01
CA GLU A 431 39.31 -21.78 -16.31
C GLU A 431 39.26 -23.32 -16.41
N ALA A 432 38.61 -23.99 -15.46
CA ALA A 432 38.72 -25.44 -15.28
C ALA A 432 37.39 -26.19 -15.11
N CYS A 433 36.26 -25.48 -14.91
CA CYS A 433 34.95 -26.05 -14.58
C CYS A 433 34.97 -27.02 -13.37
N ARG A 434 36.02 -26.97 -12.54
CA ARG A 434 36.24 -27.83 -11.38
C ARG A 434 37.01 -27.07 -10.32
N ASP A 435 36.74 -27.39 -9.06
CA ASP A 435 37.54 -26.92 -7.94
C ASP A 435 38.94 -27.59 -7.95
N PRO A 436 39.93 -27.02 -7.23
CA PRO A 436 41.25 -27.63 -7.05
C PRO A 436 41.20 -29.06 -6.49
N ASP A 437 40.17 -29.36 -5.71
CA ASP A 437 39.91 -30.68 -5.11
C ASP A 437 39.30 -31.70 -6.12
N GLY A 438 39.06 -31.27 -7.36
CA GLY A 438 38.51 -32.09 -8.46
C GLY A 438 36.98 -32.12 -8.54
N THR A 439 36.28 -31.48 -7.59
CA THR A 439 34.82 -31.36 -7.54
C THR A 439 34.30 -30.59 -8.75
N ALA A 440 33.28 -31.13 -9.43
CA ALA A 440 32.67 -30.47 -10.57
C ALA A 440 31.92 -29.19 -10.14
N LEU A 441 32.16 -28.11 -10.89
CA LEU A 441 31.62 -26.78 -10.65
C LEU A 441 30.76 -26.34 -11.82
N GLN A 442 29.59 -25.76 -11.55
CA GLN A 442 28.69 -25.21 -12.55
C GLN A 442 28.24 -23.82 -12.14
N ALA A 443 28.40 -22.84 -13.02
CA ALA A 443 27.91 -21.48 -12.80
C ALA A 443 26.78 -21.15 -13.79
N PHE A 444 25.75 -20.48 -13.28
CA PHE A 444 24.57 -20.06 -14.03
C PHE A 444 24.38 -18.56 -13.86
N VAL A 445 23.94 -17.91 -14.92
CA VAL A 445 23.59 -16.49 -14.91
C VAL A 445 22.15 -16.30 -15.35
N ALA A 446 21.51 -15.30 -14.76
CA ALA A 446 20.20 -14.82 -15.19
C ALA A 446 20.38 -13.49 -15.91
N GLU A 447 19.84 -13.40 -17.12
CA GLU A 447 19.99 -12.27 -18.03
C GLU A 447 18.61 -11.67 -18.37
N VAL A 448 18.51 -10.34 -18.24
CA VAL A 448 17.33 -9.55 -18.62
C VAL A 448 17.80 -8.35 -19.44
N ALA A 449 17.25 -8.17 -20.64
CA ALA A 449 17.61 -7.05 -21.53
C ALA A 449 19.13 -6.86 -21.72
N ASN A 450 19.88 -7.97 -21.91
CA ASN A 450 21.34 -8.02 -22.04
C ASN A 450 22.14 -7.59 -20.79
N GLN A 451 21.48 -7.48 -19.64
CA GLN A 451 22.12 -7.23 -18.34
C GLN A 451 22.06 -8.49 -17.48
N ILE A 452 23.19 -8.82 -16.84
CA ILE A 452 23.24 -9.89 -15.85
C ILE A 452 22.59 -9.40 -14.56
N VAL A 453 21.53 -10.08 -14.14
CA VAL A 453 20.73 -9.72 -12.96
C VAL A 453 20.82 -10.77 -11.86
N GLY A 454 21.40 -11.94 -12.12
CA GLY A 454 21.57 -13.00 -11.15
C GLY A 454 22.73 -13.93 -11.47
N ILE A 455 23.30 -14.55 -10.44
CA ILE A 455 24.32 -15.60 -10.52
C ILE A 455 24.04 -16.70 -9.51
N ALA A 456 24.26 -17.95 -9.92
CA ALA A 456 24.25 -19.10 -9.04
C ALA A 456 25.45 -20.00 -9.34
N VAL A 457 26.10 -20.51 -8.29
CA VAL A 457 27.22 -21.45 -8.40
C VAL A 457 26.87 -22.72 -7.64
N ILE A 458 26.93 -23.85 -8.34
CA ILE A 458 26.65 -25.18 -7.82
C ILE A 458 27.90 -26.05 -7.86
N ARG A 459 28.08 -26.83 -6.80
CA ARG A 459 29.08 -27.89 -6.69
C ARG A 459 28.39 -29.25 -6.62
N LYS A 460 29.08 -30.32 -7.00
CA LYS A 460 28.60 -31.70 -6.72
C LYS A 460 28.58 -31.92 -5.21
N GLU A 461 27.46 -32.41 -4.67
CA GLU A 461 27.39 -32.79 -3.25
C GLU A 461 27.96 -34.20 -3.08
N MET A 462 28.91 -34.35 -2.15
CA MET A 462 29.63 -35.59 -1.92
C MET A 462 29.20 -36.27 -0.61
N ASP A 463 28.68 -35.50 0.36
CA ASP A 463 28.41 -35.97 1.72
C ASP A 463 26.92 -36.31 1.96
N ILE A 464 26.27 -36.95 0.99
CA ILE A 464 24.82 -37.22 1.05
C ILE A 464 24.46 -38.10 2.25
N GLU A 465 25.27 -39.12 2.56
CA GLU A 465 25.04 -40.00 3.72
C GLU A 465 25.13 -39.25 5.05
N TYR A 466 25.99 -38.23 5.13
CA TYR A 466 26.08 -37.37 6.31
C TYR A 466 24.80 -36.57 6.49
N ILE A 467 24.31 -35.95 5.42
CA ILE A 467 23.06 -35.16 5.47
C ILE A 467 21.88 -36.08 5.83
N ARG A 468 21.79 -37.27 5.22
CA ARG A 468 20.73 -38.24 5.50
C ARG A 468 20.72 -38.75 6.96
N SER A 469 21.87 -38.85 7.60
CA SER A 469 21.97 -39.34 8.98
C SER A 469 21.75 -38.27 10.04
N HIS A 470 21.96 -36.99 9.72
CA HIS A 470 21.88 -35.88 10.68
C HIS A 470 20.61 -35.03 10.54
N TYR A 471 19.91 -35.13 9.41
CA TYR A 471 18.68 -34.40 9.13
C TYR A 471 17.54 -35.36 8.77
N ASN A 472 16.33 -35.08 9.24
CA ASN A 472 15.14 -35.85 8.87
C ASN A 472 14.63 -35.42 7.47
N ILE A 473 15.41 -35.74 6.44
CA ILE A 473 15.14 -35.37 5.04
C ILE A 473 14.43 -36.47 4.26
N GLU A 474 14.34 -37.70 4.81
CA GLU A 474 13.68 -38.84 4.17
C GLU A 474 12.16 -38.66 4.05
N ASP A 475 11.56 -37.80 4.88
CA ASP A 475 10.15 -37.39 4.76
C ASP A 475 9.88 -36.55 3.50
N PHE A 476 10.93 -35.99 2.88
CA PHE A 476 10.83 -35.06 1.75
C PHE A 476 11.51 -35.59 0.48
N ILE A 477 12.65 -36.28 0.59
CA ILE A 477 13.40 -36.86 -0.55
C ILE A 477 13.32 -38.38 -0.51
N TYR A 478 12.80 -38.98 -1.58
CA TYR A 478 12.95 -40.42 -1.83
C TYR A 478 14.30 -40.68 -2.50
N PHE A 479 15.36 -40.86 -1.71
CA PHE A 479 16.73 -41.06 -2.22
C PHE A 479 16.89 -42.22 -3.20
N SER A 480 16.00 -43.22 -3.16
CA SER A 480 15.97 -44.32 -4.13
C SER A 480 15.68 -43.88 -5.57
N HIS A 481 15.09 -42.70 -5.76
CA HIS A 481 14.72 -42.16 -7.08
C HIS A 481 15.73 -41.17 -7.64
N HIS A 482 16.81 -40.87 -6.91
CA HIS A 482 17.80 -39.87 -7.30
C HIS A 482 19.20 -40.49 -7.36
N GLN A 483 19.93 -40.20 -8.43
CA GLN A 483 21.31 -40.67 -8.56
C GLN A 483 22.26 -39.74 -7.81
N GLN A 484 23.40 -40.27 -7.35
CA GLN A 484 24.42 -39.50 -6.63
C GLN A 484 24.89 -38.24 -7.41
N GLU A 485 24.84 -38.27 -8.75
CA GLU A 485 25.24 -37.15 -9.59
C GLU A 485 24.20 -36.03 -9.69
N GLU A 486 22.94 -36.33 -9.40
CA GLU A 486 21.84 -35.39 -9.48
C GLU A 486 21.71 -34.53 -8.21
N HIS A 487 22.46 -34.86 -7.16
CA HIS A 487 22.58 -34.06 -5.95
C HIS A 487 23.58 -32.92 -6.20
N GLY A 488 23.12 -31.69 -6.02
CA GLY A 488 23.92 -30.47 -6.12
C GLY A 488 23.94 -29.70 -4.81
N ARG A 489 25.06 -29.06 -4.52
CA ARG A 489 25.20 -28.09 -3.43
C ARG A 489 25.17 -26.69 -4.02
N LEU A 490 24.19 -25.88 -3.61
CA LEU A 490 24.17 -24.46 -3.92
C LEU A 490 25.22 -23.77 -3.05
N HIS A 491 26.26 -23.25 -3.67
CA HIS A 491 27.34 -22.59 -2.96
C HIS A 491 27.15 -21.07 -2.92
N HIS A 492 26.90 -20.46 -4.08
CA HIS A 492 26.57 -19.05 -4.18
C HIS A 492 25.23 -18.88 -4.87
N PHE A 493 24.45 -17.91 -4.41
CA PHE A 493 23.24 -17.46 -5.07
C PHE A 493 23.06 -15.97 -4.81
N ALA A 494 23.04 -15.18 -5.88
CA ALA A 494 22.75 -13.76 -5.81
C ALA A 494 21.79 -13.41 -6.94
N LEU A 495 20.76 -12.63 -6.62
CA LEU A 495 19.78 -12.15 -7.57
C LEU A 495 19.46 -10.71 -7.20
N ASN A 496 19.40 -9.84 -8.19
CA ASN A 496 18.99 -8.47 -7.99
C ASN A 496 17.58 -8.47 -7.34
N PRO A 497 17.39 -7.78 -6.20
CA PRO A 497 16.12 -7.78 -5.46
C PRO A 497 14.89 -7.49 -6.33
N ILE A 498 15.03 -6.64 -7.36
CA ILE A 498 13.96 -6.30 -8.32
C ILE A 498 13.33 -7.55 -8.96
N PHE A 499 14.11 -8.61 -9.19
CA PHE A 499 13.69 -9.84 -9.84
C PHE A 499 13.41 -10.98 -8.85
N ARG A 500 13.23 -10.69 -7.55
CA ARG A 500 13.04 -11.70 -6.51
C ARG A 500 11.92 -12.70 -6.81
N HIS A 501 10.82 -12.27 -7.43
CA HIS A 501 9.71 -13.15 -7.81
C HIS A 501 10.15 -14.26 -8.80
N TYR A 502 11.24 -14.06 -9.55
CA TYR A 502 11.83 -15.10 -10.41
C TYR A 502 12.72 -16.10 -9.68
N THR A 503 12.96 -15.99 -8.37
CA THR A 503 13.84 -16.91 -7.63
C THR A 503 13.43 -18.37 -7.83
N LYS A 504 12.13 -18.68 -7.74
CA LYS A 504 11.62 -20.05 -7.96
C LYS A 504 11.86 -20.53 -9.39
N PHE A 505 11.68 -19.67 -10.37
CA PHE A 505 11.95 -19.98 -11.78
C PHE A 505 13.45 -20.19 -12.02
N PHE A 506 14.30 -19.33 -11.44
CA PHE A 506 15.76 -19.43 -11.52
C PHE A 506 16.23 -20.77 -10.94
N LEU A 507 15.80 -21.14 -9.74
CA LEU A 507 16.17 -22.42 -9.13
C LEU A 507 15.70 -23.63 -9.97
N LYS A 508 14.49 -23.59 -10.54
CA LYS A 508 14.00 -24.65 -11.44
C LYS A 508 14.86 -24.78 -12.69
N GLU A 509 15.23 -23.67 -13.32
CA GLU A 509 16.08 -23.70 -14.52
C GLU A 509 17.51 -24.14 -14.19
N ILE A 510 18.02 -23.79 -13.02
CA ILE A 510 19.31 -24.28 -12.56
C ILE A 510 19.28 -25.81 -12.40
N LEU A 511 18.22 -26.38 -11.79
CA LEU A 511 18.04 -27.84 -11.71
C LEU A 511 17.98 -28.48 -13.10
N ARG A 512 17.18 -27.89 -14.01
CA ARG A 512 17.00 -28.39 -15.38
C ARG A 512 18.30 -28.36 -16.20
N LEU A 513 19.04 -27.24 -16.16
CA LEU A 513 20.28 -27.06 -16.93
C LEU A 513 21.48 -27.77 -16.29
N GLY A 514 21.50 -27.86 -14.96
CA GLY A 514 22.54 -28.56 -14.21
C GLY A 514 22.37 -30.08 -14.15
N TYR A 515 21.27 -30.61 -14.71
CA TYR A 515 20.86 -32.01 -14.57
C TYR A 515 20.84 -32.46 -13.10
N LYS A 516 20.25 -31.63 -12.24
CA LYS A 516 20.11 -31.87 -10.80
C LYS A 516 18.66 -32.11 -10.44
N SER A 517 18.43 -33.01 -9.49
CA SER A 517 17.12 -33.33 -8.92
C SER A 517 16.98 -32.91 -7.47
N CYS A 518 18.10 -32.65 -6.78
CA CYS A 518 18.14 -32.20 -5.39
C CYS A 518 19.19 -31.09 -5.22
N LEU A 519 18.83 -30.01 -4.52
CA LEU A 519 19.72 -28.89 -4.23
C LEU A 519 19.84 -28.66 -2.71
N TYR A 520 21.06 -28.68 -2.20
CA TYR A 520 21.36 -28.48 -0.78
C TYR A 520 22.03 -27.13 -0.55
N TYR A 521 21.61 -26.42 0.49
CA TYR A 521 22.22 -25.17 0.91
C TYR A 521 22.57 -25.24 2.41
N PRO A 522 23.87 -25.31 2.78
CA PRO A 522 24.26 -25.42 4.17
C PRO A 522 24.14 -24.07 4.88
N VAL A 523 23.33 -24.05 5.94
CA VAL A 523 23.18 -22.88 6.82
C VAL A 523 24.03 -23.12 8.07
N TYR A 524 25.13 -22.38 8.19
CA TYR A 524 25.97 -22.45 9.39
C TYR A 524 25.46 -21.45 10.44
N PRO A 525 25.26 -21.87 11.70
CA PRO A 525 24.96 -20.94 12.77
C PRO A 525 26.14 -19.99 12.96
N GLN A 526 25.89 -18.68 12.93
CA GLN A 526 26.94 -17.70 13.19
C GLN A 526 27.43 -17.87 14.63
N SER A 527 28.72 -18.16 14.79
CA SER A 527 29.36 -18.26 16.10
C SER A 527 29.30 -16.89 16.80
N ARG A 528 28.53 -16.81 17.89
CA ARG A 528 28.57 -15.69 18.85
C ARG A 528 29.96 -15.65 19.51
N GLU A 529 30.91 -14.95 18.91
CA GLU A 529 32.10 -14.51 19.63
C GLU A 529 31.78 -13.23 20.41
N SER A 530 31.18 -13.41 21.58
CA SER A 530 31.33 -12.51 22.73
C SER A 530 30.75 -13.16 23.98
N LYS A 531 31.64 -13.44 24.94
CA LYS A 531 31.33 -13.93 26.29
C LYS A 531 30.40 -12.95 27.01
N VAL A 532 29.18 -13.35 27.38
CA VAL A 532 28.57 -12.97 28.66
C VAL A 532 27.71 -14.11 29.19
N ARG A 533 27.95 -14.42 30.46
CA ARG A 533 27.34 -15.44 31.31
C ARG A 533 26.02 -14.89 31.87
N GLY A 534 24.90 -15.59 31.65
CA GLY A 534 23.62 -15.25 32.28
C GLY A 534 22.48 -16.09 31.73
N ARG A 535 22.11 -17.15 32.45
CA ARG A 535 20.87 -17.90 32.21
C ARG A 535 19.69 -16.98 32.58
N HIS A 536 18.73 -16.83 31.67
CA HIS A 536 17.37 -17.40 31.78
C HIS A 536 16.47 -16.80 30.69
N GLY A 537 15.94 -17.70 29.84
CA GLY A 537 14.78 -17.58 28.95
C GLY A 537 14.50 -16.26 28.25
N LEU A 538 14.92 -16.11 26.98
CA LEU A 538 14.44 -15.04 26.11
C LEU A 538 14.26 -15.52 24.65
N SER A 539 13.09 -15.14 24.13
CA SER A 539 12.58 -15.15 22.76
C SER A 539 13.61 -14.72 21.71
N PRO A 540 13.59 -15.24 20.46
CA PRO A 540 14.55 -14.87 19.43
C PRO A 540 14.13 -13.56 18.74
N CYS A 541 14.27 -12.43 19.45
CA CYS A 541 14.27 -11.12 18.83
C CYS A 541 15.54 -10.35 19.24
N ALA A 542 16.39 -10.15 18.22
CA ALA A 542 17.01 -8.87 17.86
C ALA A 542 18.49 -8.58 18.24
N HIS A 543 19.13 -7.89 17.27
CA HIS A 543 20.35 -7.06 17.26
C HIS A 543 21.72 -7.78 17.09
N GLY A 544 22.62 -7.41 16.17
CA GLY A 544 22.67 -6.33 15.17
C GLY A 544 23.99 -6.39 14.36
N GLY A 545 24.07 -5.64 13.25
CA GLY A 545 25.33 -5.30 12.56
C GLY A 545 25.64 -6.03 11.24
N ILE A 546 25.18 -5.46 10.11
CA ILE A 546 25.84 -5.40 8.77
C ILE A 546 26.26 -6.72 8.05
N GLN A 547 26.11 -7.91 8.64
CA GLN A 547 26.65 -9.15 8.04
C GLN A 547 25.63 -10.25 7.69
N CYS A 548 24.33 -9.96 7.78
CA CYS A 548 23.29 -10.99 7.59
C CYS A 548 22.28 -10.73 6.46
N ALA A 549 22.23 -9.56 5.83
CA ALA A 549 21.09 -9.20 4.98
C ALA A 549 20.97 -9.99 3.67
N LEU A 550 22.05 -10.62 3.17
CA LEU A 550 21.94 -11.59 2.05
C LEU A 550 21.81 -13.05 2.47
N HIS A 551 22.12 -13.38 3.72
CA HIS A 551 21.95 -14.75 4.25
C HIS A 551 20.59 -14.94 4.95
N LEU A 552 19.89 -13.88 5.36
CA LEU A 552 18.64 -13.99 6.11
C LEU A 552 17.36 -13.76 5.31
N PHE A 553 17.39 -13.15 4.12
CA PHE A 553 16.15 -12.95 3.34
C PHE A 553 15.69 -14.16 2.53
N VAL A 554 16.51 -15.19 2.54
CA VAL A 554 16.22 -16.54 2.05
C VAL A 554 15.39 -17.34 3.08
N LEU A 555 15.23 -16.85 4.32
CA LEU A 555 14.77 -17.68 5.46
C LEU A 555 13.27 -17.62 5.80
N LEU A 556 12.44 -16.79 5.18
CA LEU A 556 10.97 -16.83 5.43
C LEU A 556 10.18 -17.68 4.43
N MET A 557 10.84 -18.25 3.41
CA MET A 557 10.24 -19.13 2.40
C MET A 557 11.08 -20.37 2.10
N ILE A 558 12.07 -20.69 2.94
CA ILE A 558 12.86 -21.93 2.84
C ILE A 558 12.77 -22.68 4.17
N THR A 559 11.58 -23.17 4.49
CA THR A 559 11.45 -24.48 5.11
C THR A 559 11.89 -25.47 4.04
N LEU A 560 13.01 -26.19 4.26
CA LEU A 560 13.53 -27.29 3.43
C LEU A 560 12.91 -27.34 2.00
N ILE A 561 13.44 -26.56 1.05
CA ILE A 561 13.12 -26.82 -0.36
C ILE A 561 13.93 -28.03 -0.78
N VAL A 562 13.40 -29.19 -0.47
CA VAL A 562 13.55 -30.36 -1.30
C VAL A 562 12.69 -30.10 -2.54
N ALA A 563 13.28 -29.48 -3.55
CA ALA A 563 12.65 -29.41 -4.86
C ALA A 563 12.96 -30.71 -5.61
N CYS A 564 12.28 -31.81 -5.26
CA CYS A 564 12.13 -32.93 -6.18
C CYS A 564 11.19 -32.47 -7.31
N ILE A 565 11.64 -32.60 -8.56
CA ILE A 565 10.75 -32.49 -9.74
C ILE A 565 9.83 -33.71 -9.78
#